data_AF-A0A3M1YTX9-F1
#
_entry.id   AF-A0A3M1YTX9-F1
#
_cell.length_a   1.000
_cell.length_b   1.000
_cell.length_c   1.000
_cell.angle_alpha   90.00
_cell.angle_beta   90.00
_cell.angle_gamma   90.00
#
_symmetry.space_group_name_H-M   'P 1'
#
loop_
_entity.id
_entity.type
_entity.pdbx_description
1 polymer ?
#
loop_
_entity_poly.entity_id
_entity_poly.type
_entity_poly.pdbx_seq_one_letter_code
_entity_poly.pdbx_strand_id
1 'polypeptide(L)' 'MLNAMSDTTRNLPPVHPPTREGICPSCGRHSDFHFEGEQRWPRHIAEKAGLPMIILLWSCGYCHSTVSDNEIL' A
#
# COMPACT_ATOMS: atom_id res chain seq x y z
N MET A 1 -26.65 -38.96 -16.48
CA MET A 1 -26.76 -37.51 -16.74
C MET A 1 -27.00 -36.80 -15.43
N LEU A 2 -26.05 -35.96 -15.00
CA LEU A 2 -26.22 -34.74 -14.21
C LEU A 2 -24.82 -34.13 -14.03
N ASN A 3 -24.46 -33.23 -14.95
CA ASN A 3 -23.32 -32.34 -14.80
C ASN A 3 -23.76 -31.22 -13.83
N ALA A 4 -23.03 -31.04 -12.73
CA ALA A 4 -23.05 -29.83 -11.93
C ALA A 4 -21.63 -29.24 -12.01
N MET A 5 -21.41 -28.33 -12.97
CA MET A 5 -21.43 -26.88 -12.75
C MET A 5 -20.22 -26.40 -11.95
N SER A 6 -19.26 -25.87 -12.70
CA SER A 6 -18.04 -25.21 -12.29
C SER A 6 -18.32 -24.03 -11.36
N ASP A 7 -17.83 -24.09 -10.13
CA ASP A 7 -17.77 -22.93 -9.24
C ASP A 7 -16.40 -22.26 -9.38
N THR A 8 -16.22 -21.51 -10.46
CA THR A 8 -15.05 -20.65 -10.64
C THR A 8 -15.28 -19.35 -9.86
N THR A 9 -15.19 -19.43 -8.52
CA THR A 9 -15.03 -18.24 -7.70
C THR A 9 -13.74 -17.56 -8.18
N ARG A 10 -13.86 -16.41 -8.86
CA ARG A 10 -12.74 -15.67 -9.43
C ARG A 10 -11.84 -15.21 -8.28
N ASN A 11 -10.77 -15.94 -8.02
CA ASN A 11 -9.60 -15.46 -7.28
C ASN A 11 -8.92 -14.38 -8.13
N LEU A 12 -9.50 -13.18 -8.19
CA LEU A 12 -8.81 -12.01 -8.70
C LEU A 12 -7.67 -11.70 -7.72
N PRO A 13 -6.42 -11.52 -8.20
CA PRO A 13 -5.36 -11.05 -7.32
C PRO A 13 -5.80 -9.71 -6.70
N PRO A 14 -5.41 -9.43 -5.44
CA PRO A 14 -5.64 -8.13 -4.86
C PRO A 14 -5.09 -7.05 -5.80
N VAL A 15 -5.90 -6.03 -6.09
CA VAL A 15 -5.47 -4.89 -6.89
C VAL A 15 -4.48 -4.10 -6.04
N HIS A 16 -3.19 -4.37 -6.23
CA HIS A 16 -2.14 -3.56 -5.62
C HIS A 16 -2.16 -2.17 -6.27
N PRO A 17 -1.95 -1.09 -5.50
CA PRO A 17 -1.78 0.23 -6.08
C PRO A 17 -0.55 0.26 -7.01
N PRO A 18 -0.55 1.13 -8.03
CA PRO A 18 0.58 1.26 -8.93
C PRO A 18 1.85 1.66 -8.17
N THR A 19 3.00 1.16 -8.61
CA THR A 19 4.31 1.56 -8.07
C THR A 19 4.46 3.07 -8.07
N ARG A 20 5.09 3.61 -7.02
CA ARG A 20 5.42 5.03 -6.91
C ARG A 20 6.91 5.27 -7.10
N GLU A 21 7.25 6.49 -7.48
CA GLU A 21 8.63 6.96 -7.60
C GLU A 21 8.77 8.28 -6.85
N GLY A 22 9.92 8.52 -6.24
CA GLY A 22 10.21 9.77 -5.54
C GLY A 22 11.48 9.68 -4.68
N ILE A 23 11.73 10.69 -3.86
CA ILE A 23 12.88 10.74 -2.95
C ILE A 23 12.50 10.02 -1.65
N CYS A 24 13.32 9.04 -1.27
CA CYS A 24 13.18 8.37 0.02
C CYS A 24 13.61 9.30 1.17
N PRO A 25 12.73 9.58 2.15
CA PRO A 25 13.08 10.41 3.30
C PRO A 25 14.17 9.77 4.18
N SER A 26 14.30 8.44 4.16
CA SER A 26 15.28 7.71 4.97
C SER A 26 16.69 7.74 4.39
N CYS A 27 16.85 7.58 3.07
CA CYS A 27 18.18 7.48 2.44
C CYS A 27 18.52 8.63 1.48
N GLY A 28 17.57 9.52 1.20
CA GLY A 28 17.73 10.69 0.34
C GLY A 28 17.86 10.38 -1.16
N ARG A 29 17.70 9.13 -1.58
CA ARG A 29 17.82 8.72 -2.99
C ARG A 29 16.47 8.73 -3.69
N HIS A 30 16.49 9.05 -4.98
CA HIS A 30 15.40 8.69 -5.89
C HIS A 30 15.31 7.17 -5.99
N SER A 31 14.10 6.65 -5.82
CA SER A 31 13.83 5.22 -5.81
C SER A 31 12.41 4.96 -6.31
N ASP A 32 12.23 3.77 -6.85
CA ASP A 32 10.94 3.11 -6.92
C ASP A 32 10.49 2.67 -5.51
N PHE A 33 9.18 2.63 -5.32
CA PHE A 33 8.52 2.28 -4.07
C PHE A 33 7.52 1.15 -4.29
N HIS A 34 7.73 0.07 -3.54
CA HIS A 34 6.89 -1.13 -3.58
C HIS A 34 5.83 -1.06 -2.50
N PHE A 35 4.58 -1.36 -2.85
CA PHE A 35 3.50 -1.37 -1.87
C PHE A 35 3.67 -2.51 -0.86
N GLU A 36 3.69 -2.18 0.43
CA GLU A 36 3.84 -3.14 1.53
C GLU A 36 2.52 -3.40 2.26
N GLY A 37 1.57 -2.47 2.18
CA GLY A 37 0.28 -2.63 2.82
C GLY A 37 -0.38 -1.32 3.22
N GLU A 38 -1.32 -1.42 4.16
CA GLU A 38 -2.09 -0.30 4.63
C GLU A 38 -2.03 -0.22 6.16
N GLN A 39 -1.92 1.00 6.68
CA GLN A 39 -2.18 1.29 8.07
C GLN A 39 -3.58 1.89 8.21
N ARG A 40 -4.42 1.22 9.00
CA ARG A 40 -5.82 1.63 9.25
C ARG A 40 -5.97 2.16 10.66
N TRP A 41 -6.40 3.40 10.77
CA TRP A 41 -6.60 4.09 12.03
C TRP A 41 -8.10 4.22 12.35
N PRO A 42 -8.51 4.01 13.61
CA PRO A 42 -9.84 4.40 14.05
C PRO A 42 -10.09 5.90 13.77
N ARG A 43 -11.30 6.24 13.33
CA ARG A 43 -11.68 7.61 12.94
C ARG A 43 -11.25 8.68 13.96
N HIS A 44 -11.55 8.46 15.23
CA HIS A 44 -11.26 9.42 16.30
C HIS A 44 -9.75 9.62 16.54
N ILE A 45 -8.90 8.66 16.16
CA ILE A 45 -7.44 8.81 16.22
C ILE A 45 -6.94 9.57 15.00
N ALA A 46 -7.42 9.19 13.81
CA ALA A 46 -7.08 9.86 12.55
C ALA A 46 -7.42 11.37 12.59
N GLU A 47 -8.62 11.72 13.06
CA GLU A 47 -9.07 13.10 13.23
C GLU A 47 -8.19 13.88 14.23
N LYS A 48 -7.83 13.27 15.36
CA LYS A 48 -6.94 13.90 16.36
C LYS A 48 -5.52 14.12 15.83
N ALA A 49 -5.03 13.23 14.99
CA ALA A 49 -3.70 13.32 14.39
C ALA A 49 -3.66 14.20 13.12
N GLY A 50 -4.81 14.61 12.59
CA GLY A 50 -4.88 15.31 11.30
C GLY A 50 -4.48 14.43 10.12
N LEU A 51 -4.66 13.12 10.23
CA LEU A 51 -4.24 12.13 9.24
C LEU A 51 -5.45 11.45 8.58
N PRO A 52 -5.31 10.91 7.36
CA PRO A 52 -6.30 9.99 6.78
C PRO A 52 -6.49 8.73 7.64
N MET A 53 -7.68 8.14 7.59
CA MET A 53 -7.94 6.85 8.27
C MET A 53 -7.17 5.67 7.66
N ILE A 54 -6.77 5.78 6.39
CA ILE A 54 -6.01 4.75 5.68
C ILE A 54 -4.77 5.43 5.10
N ILE A 55 -3.60 4.94 5.49
CA ILE A 55 -2.30 5.37 4.98
C ILE A 55 -1.68 4.18 4.25
N LEU A 56 -1.27 4.36 3.00
CA LEU A 56 -0.55 3.33 2.26
C LEU A 56 0.91 3.31 2.71
N LEU A 57 1.46 2.12 2.88
CA LEU A 57 2.84 1.89 3.27
C LEU A 57 3.62 1.37 2.08
N TRP A 58 4.82 1.91 1.92
CA TRP A 58 5.69 1.65 0.78
C TRP A 58 7.10 1.32 1.25
N SER A 59 7.78 0.39 0.58
CA SER A 59 9.19 0.07 0.80
C SER A 59 10.06 0.68 -0.29
N CYS A 60 11.11 1.40 0.10
CA CYS A 60 12.11 1.94 -0.83
C CYS A 60 12.89 0.81 -1.50
N GLY A 61 12.93 0.79 -2.83
CA GLY A 61 13.71 -0.18 -3.62
C GLY A 61 15.23 -0.16 -3.35
N TYR A 62 15.77 0.94 -2.80
CA TYR A 62 17.20 1.05 -2.48
C TYR A 62 17.57 0.62 -1.05
N CYS A 63 16.90 1.17 -0.04
CA CYS A 63 17.29 0.97 1.37
C CYS A 63 16.30 0.12 2.18
N HIS A 64 15.19 -0.28 1.56
CA HIS A 64 14.14 -1.10 2.17
C HIS A 64 13.48 -0.50 3.41
N SER A 65 13.62 0.82 3.63
CA SER A 65 12.85 1.51 4.65
C SER A 65 11.38 1.56 4.25
N THR A 66 10.50 1.25 5.19
CA THR A 66 9.06 1.48 5.07
C THR A 66 8.75 2.95 5.32
N VAL A 67 7.99 3.55 4.41
CA VAL A 67 7.55 4.95 4.46
C VAL A 67 6.05 5.04 4.19
N SER A 68 5.43 6.08 4.71
CA SER A 68 4.03 6.41 4.44
C SER A 68 3.89 7.11 3.09
N ASP A 69 2.73 6.94 2.44
CA ASP A 69 2.43 7.53 1.12
C ASP A 69 2.74 9.03 1.01
N ASN A 70 2.52 9.77 2.10
CA ASN A 70 2.68 11.22 2.20
C ASN A 70 4.13 11.66 2.49
N GLU A 71 5.06 10.73 2.68
CA GLU A 71 6.47 11.01 2.98
C GLU A 71 7.38 10.86 1.75
N ILE A 72 6.85 10.33 0.63
CA ILE A 72 7.55 10.26 -0.66
C ILE A 72 7.52 11.65 -1.29
N LEU A 73 8.70 12.24 -1.53
CA LEU A 73 8.88 13.60 -2.07
C LEU A 73 9.13 13.62 -3.58
#